data_AF-A0A7Z9T8G0-F1
#
_entry.id   AF-A0A7Z9T8G0-F1
#
_cell.length_a   1.000
_cell.length_b   1.000
_cell.length_c   1.000
_cell.angle_alpha   90.00
_cell.angle_beta   90.00
_cell.angle_gamma   90.00
#
_symmetry.space_group_name_H-M   'P 1'
#
loop_
_entity.id
_entity.type
_entity.pdbx_description
1 polymer ?
#
loop_
_entity_poly.entity_id
_entity_poly.type
_entity_poly.pdbx_seq_one_letter_code
_entity_poly.pdbx_strand_id
1 'polypeptide(L)'
;MFRAIAVFGVSTLLAVLVFTETAEAQPGFMPGFISGIVRDINDQPIAGVTVIGENSQWQRRVDAETNDDGRFSFVGLQTGRWLFIVRGRGYEPVQGFAYVRGSGLGGQVTFVMETDPLNPVAPQTGVLANLRADELQEAISVADQLFETGEYDKAIEAYQAVLTNVPQLTSLNLQIGHAYKGKNDYQRALEAYRAVPTTNSPVGNEAQDAI
;
A
#
# COMPACT_ATOMS: atom_id res chain seq x y z
N MET A 1 -24.28 -92.23 -24.23
CA MET A 1 -24.43 -92.25 -22.75
C MET A 1 -23.19 -91.64 -22.13
N PHE A 2 -23.40 -90.62 -21.28
CA PHE A 2 -22.53 -90.08 -20.21
C PHE A 2 -20.99 -90.12 -20.30
N ARG A 3 -20.43 -88.93 -20.56
CA ARG A 3 -19.43 -88.15 -19.78
C ARG A 3 -18.23 -88.86 -19.10
N ALA A 4 -17.03 -88.42 -19.47
CA ALA A 4 -15.94 -88.13 -18.53
C ALA A 4 -15.08 -86.99 -19.10
N ILE A 5 -15.09 -85.82 -18.46
CA ILE A 5 -14.25 -84.66 -18.77
C ILE A 5 -12.97 -84.82 -17.94
N ALA A 6 -11.85 -85.10 -18.58
CA ALA A 6 -10.53 -85.05 -17.94
C ALA A 6 -10.01 -83.61 -18.04
N VAL A 7 -9.86 -82.95 -16.89
CA VAL A 7 -9.28 -81.62 -16.77
C VAL A 7 -7.76 -81.77 -16.88
N PHE A 8 -7.19 -81.38 -18.02
CA PHE A 8 -5.75 -81.15 -18.14
C PHE A 8 -5.44 -79.76 -17.58
N GLY A 9 -4.85 -79.72 -16.39
CA GLY A 9 -4.31 -78.50 -15.80
C GLY A 9 -3.17 -77.97 -16.64
N VAL A 10 -3.42 -76.92 -17.42
CA VAL A 10 -2.37 -76.13 -18.07
C VAL A 10 -1.70 -75.30 -16.98
N SER A 11 -0.52 -75.72 -16.55
CA SER A 11 0.34 -74.90 -15.69
C SER A 11 0.92 -73.78 -16.53
N THR A 12 0.26 -72.62 -16.54
CA THR A 12 0.83 -71.39 -17.06
C THR A 12 1.87 -70.87 -16.06
N LEU A 13 3.14 -71.01 -16.44
CA LEU A 13 4.25 -70.36 -15.75
C LEU A 13 4.11 -68.85 -15.94
N LEU A 14 3.59 -68.15 -14.93
CA LEU A 14 3.50 -66.69 -14.94
C LEU A 14 4.88 -66.11 -14.65
N ALA A 15 5.62 -65.72 -15.70
CA ALA A 15 6.83 -64.94 -15.53
C ALA A 15 6.44 -63.53 -15.05
N VAL A 16 6.56 -63.29 -13.74
CA VAL A 16 6.43 -61.93 -13.17
C VAL A 16 7.71 -61.18 -13.52
N LEU A 17 7.65 -60.40 -14.60
CA LEU A 17 8.63 -59.34 -14.86
C LEU A 17 8.43 -58.26 -13.79
N VAL A 18 9.26 -58.33 -12.74
CA VAL A 18 9.39 -57.23 -11.79
C VAL A 18 10.16 -56.12 -12.50
N PHE A 19 9.44 -55.19 -13.10
CA PHE A 19 10.00 -53.90 -13.43
C PHE A 19 10.33 -53.23 -12.10
N THR A 20 11.60 -53.20 -11.73
CA THR A 20 12.07 -52.24 -10.74
C THR A 20 11.91 -50.87 -11.40
N GLU A 21 10.76 -50.24 -11.22
CA GLU A 21 10.66 -48.79 -11.38
C GLU A 21 11.68 -48.20 -10.40
N THR A 22 12.86 -47.89 -10.90
CA THR A 22 13.75 -46.97 -10.21
C THR A 22 12.97 -45.68 -10.10
N ALA A 23 12.45 -45.39 -8.91
CA ALA A 23 11.93 -44.08 -8.58
C ALA A 23 13.10 -43.11 -8.76
N GLU A 24 13.24 -42.56 -9.96
CA GLU A 24 14.08 -41.40 -10.16
C GLU A 24 13.53 -40.35 -9.21
N ALA A 25 14.35 -39.91 -8.25
CA ALA A 25 13.99 -38.78 -7.42
C ALA A 25 13.63 -37.63 -8.36
N GLN A 26 12.33 -37.37 -8.51
CA GLN A 26 11.86 -36.15 -9.16
C GLN A 26 12.65 -35.02 -8.51
N PRO A 27 13.29 -34.12 -9.29
CA PRO A 27 14.09 -33.05 -8.71
C PRO A 27 13.24 -32.38 -7.63
N GLY A 28 13.66 -32.60 -6.38
CA GLY A 28 12.81 -32.36 -5.23
C GLY A 28 12.31 -30.93 -5.28
N PHE A 29 11.06 -30.69 -4.89
CA PHE A 29 10.56 -29.34 -4.66
C PHE A 29 11.52 -28.66 -3.67
N MET A 30 12.44 -27.86 -4.21
CA MET A 30 13.30 -27.02 -3.42
C MET A 30 12.56 -25.69 -3.29
N PRO A 31 12.01 -25.37 -2.10
CA PRO A 31 11.39 -24.08 -1.89
C PRO A 31 12.43 -23.00 -2.13
N GLY A 32 12.17 -22.20 -3.15
CA GLY A 32 12.96 -21.05 -3.53
C GLY A 32 12.51 -19.81 -2.78
N PHE A 33 13.42 -18.86 -2.70
CA PHE A 33 13.22 -17.58 -2.06
C PHE A 33 13.64 -16.46 -3.02
N ILE A 34 12.87 -15.38 -3.00
CA ILE A 34 13.23 -14.14 -3.69
C ILE A 34 12.81 -12.95 -2.82
N SER A 35 13.66 -11.94 -2.77
CA SER A 35 13.38 -10.68 -2.10
C SER A 35 13.76 -9.52 -3.00
N GLY A 36 13.23 -8.35 -2.68
CA GLY A 36 13.57 -7.17 -3.45
C GLY A 36 13.18 -5.89 -2.77
N ILE A 37 13.44 -4.82 -3.50
CA ILE A 37 13.03 -3.46 -3.14
C ILE A 37 12.37 -2.82 -4.36
N VAL A 38 11.31 -2.06 -4.11
CA VAL A 38 10.67 -1.20 -5.10
C VAL A 38 10.97 0.24 -4.72
N ARG A 39 11.41 1.02 -5.71
CA ARG A 39 11.76 2.43 -5.56
C ARG A 39 11.31 3.25 -6.76
N ASP A 40 11.26 4.56 -6.62
CA ASP A 40 10.99 5.45 -7.74
C ASP A 40 12.27 5.82 -8.51
N ILE A 41 12.12 6.64 -9.55
CA ILE A 41 13.26 7.17 -10.35
C ILE A 41 14.21 8.08 -9.56
N ASN A 42 13.78 8.57 -8.39
CA ASN A 42 14.56 9.40 -7.48
C ASN A 42 15.25 8.57 -6.38
N ASP A 43 15.25 7.24 -6.51
CA ASP A 43 15.80 6.28 -5.54
C ASP A 43 15.04 6.23 -4.20
N GLN A 44 13.82 6.79 -4.13
CA GLN A 44 12.98 6.74 -2.93
C GLN A 44 12.26 5.39 -2.84
N PRO A 45 12.28 4.70 -1.68
CA PRO A 45 11.53 3.46 -1.51
C PRO A 45 10.02 3.73 -1.62
N ILE A 46 9.29 2.81 -2.26
CA ILE A 46 7.83 2.93 -2.40
C ILE A 46 7.14 1.89 -1.52
N ALA A 47 6.42 2.36 -0.51
CA ALA A 47 5.63 1.53 0.40
C ALA A 47 4.22 1.25 -0.15
N GLY A 48 3.62 0.12 0.25
CA GLY A 48 2.23 -0.23 -0.07
C GLY A 48 1.93 -0.57 -1.53
N VAL A 49 2.94 -0.79 -2.40
CA VAL A 49 2.70 -1.28 -3.76
C VAL A 49 2.57 -2.78 -3.79
N THR A 50 1.69 -3.29 -4.65
CA THR A 50 1.48 -4.73 -4.82
C THR A 50 2.49 -5.27 -5.83
N VAL A 51 3.30 -6.24 -5.39
CA VAL A 51 4.16 -7.05 -6.23
C VAL A 51 3.45 -8.38 -6.49
N ILE A 52 3.24 -8.72 -7.76
CA ILE A 52 2.60 -9.96 -8.18
C ILE A 52 3.66 -10.82 -8.86
N GLY A 53 3.86 -12.05 -8.38
CA GLY A 53 4.70 -13.06 -9.03
C GLY A 53 3.85 -14.07 -9.80
N GLU A 54 4.14 -14.27 -11.07
CA GLU A 54 3.47 -15.24 -11.95
C GLU A 54 4.46 -16.23 -12.56
N ASN A 55 4.06 -17.50 -12.57
CA ASN A 55 4.78 -18.57 -13.26
C ASN A 55 3.82 -19.32 -14.17
N SER A 56 3.93 -19.08 -15.48
CA SER A 56 3.06 -19.69 -16.49
C SER A 56 3.27 -21.19 -16.66
N GLN A 57 4.48 -21.71 -16.38
CA GLN A 57 4.77 -23.14 -16.50
C GLN A 57 3.98 -23.95 -15.47
N TRP A 58 3.80 -23.38 -14.27
CA TRP A 58 3.12 -24.01 -13.15
C TRP A 58 1.73 -23.42 -12.88
N GLN A 59 1.26 -22.51 -13.74
CA GLN A 59 0.00 -21.77 -13.59
C GLN A 59 -0.18 -21.17 -12.18
N ARG A 60 0.91 -20.69 -11.59
CA ARG A 60 0.93 -20.21 -10.21
C ARG A 60 1.04 -18.68 -10.17
N ARG A 61 0.26 -18.06 -9.28
CA ARG A 61 0.27 -16.63 -9.00
C ARG A 61 0.34 -16.39 -7.50
N VAL A 62 1.16 -15.44 -7.10
CA VAL A 62 1.32 -14.99 -5.71
C VAL A 62 1.39 -13.46 -5.70
N ASP A 63 1.04 -12.86 -4.58
CA ASP A 63 1.12 -11.41 -4.38
C ASP A 63 1.66 -11.07 -2.98
N ALA A 64 2.31 -9.92 -2.88
CA ALA A 64 2.82 -9.35 -1.64
C ALA A 64 2.79 -7.82 -1.74
N GLU A 65 2.66 -7.13 -0.62
CA GLU A 65 2.79 -5.68 -0.54
C GLU A 65 4.17 -5.29 -0.01
N THR A 66 4.70 -4.18 -0.50
CA THR A 66 5.95 -3.61 0.01
C THR A 66 5.75 -2.94 1.36
N ASN A 67 6.70 -3.11 2.28
CA ASN A 67 6.71 -2.42 3.58
C ASN A 67 7.15 -0.93 3.44
N ASP A 68 7.27 -0.23 4.57
CA ASP A 68 7.68 1.19 4.63
C ASP A 68 9.07 1.46 4.01
N ASP A 69 9.95 0.46 3.97
CA ASP A 69 11.27 0.53 3.32
C ASP A 69 11.22 0.14 1.83
N GLY A 70 10.03 -0.04 1.26
CA GLY A 70 9.82 -0.50 -0.12
C GLY A 70 10.21 -1.96 -0.35
N ARG A 71 10.45 -2.74 0.70
CA ARG A 71 10.93 -4.13 0.61
C ARG A 71 9.80 -5.13 0.51
N PHE A 72 10.03 -6.21 -0.23
CA PHE A 72 9.12 -7.36 -0.31
C PHE A 72 9.91 -8.68 -0.35
N SER A 73 9.22 -9.79 -0.05
CA SER A 73 9.79 -11.13 -0.18
C SER A 73 8.73 -12.18 -0.47
N PHE A 74 9.10 -13.18 -1.27
CA PHE A 74 8.35 -14.41 -1.45
C PHE A 74 9.16 -15.61 -0.99
N VAL A 75 8.52 -16.47 -0.21
CA VAL A 75 9.10 -17.69 0.33
C VAL A 75 8.32 -18.90 -0.19
N GLY A 76 9.00 -20.00 -0.48
CA GLY A 76 8.36 -21.24 -0.90
C GLY A 76 7.91 -21.24 -2.36
N LEU A 77 8.49 -20.38 -3.20
CA LEU A 77 8.25 -20.39 -4.63
C LEU A 77 9.05 -21.50 -5.30
N GLN A 78 8.54 -22.08 -6.39
CA GLN A 78 9.33 -23.02 -7.17
C GLN A 78 10.53 -22.30 -7.81
N THR A 79 11.70 -22.93 -7.76
CA THR A 79 12.90 -22.39 -8.42
C THR A 79 12.69 -22.29 -9.93
N GLY A 80 13.16 -21.21 -10.54
CA GLY A 80 13.01 -20.97 -11.97
C GLY A 80 12.76 -19.51 -12.28
N ARG A 81 12.44 -19.22 -13.54
CA ARG A 81 12.13 -17.87 -14.00
C ARG A 81 10.67 -17.53 -13.70
N TRP A 82 10.45 -16.39 -13.06
CA TRP A 82 9.14 -15.83 -12.74
C TRP A 82 8.97 -14.47 -13.41
N LEU A 83 7.75 -14.14 -13.81
CA LEU A 83 7.36 -12.78 -14.18
C LEU A 83 6.89 -12.08 -12.91
N PHE A 84 7.41 -10.89 -12.66
CA PHE A 84 6.93 -10.01 -11.60
C PHE A 84 6.27 -8.79 -12.23
N ILE A 85 5.10 -8.43 -11.70
CA ILE A 85 4.34 -7.25 -12.08
C ILE A 85 4.17 -6.42 -10.82
N VAL A 86 4.67 -5.20 -10.83
CA VAL A 86 4.55 -4.27 -9.71
C VAL A 86 3.55 -3.19 -10.10
N ARG A 87 2.55 -2.98 -9.25
CA ARG A 87 1.49 -1.99 -9.46
C ARG A 87 1.21 -1.27 -8.15
N GLY A 88 0.94 0.02 -8.27
CA GLY A 88 0.62 0.88 -7.14
C GLY A 88 -0.11 2.12 -7.63
N ARG A 89 -0.84 2.80 -6.75
CA ARG A 89 -1.40 4.11 -7.09
C ARG A 89 -0.27 5.06 -7.42
N GLY A 90 -0.49 5.93 -8.41
CA GLY A 90 0.40 7.01 -8.83
C GLY A 90 1.78 6.66 -9.34
N TYR A 91 1.94 5.40 -9.73
CA TYR A 91 3.11 4.93 -10.46
C TYR A 91 2.66 4.12 -11.67
N GLU A 92 3.39 4.25 -12.79
CA GLU A 92 3.23 3.39 -13.95
C GLU A 92 3.61 1.94 -13.58
N PRO A 93 2.80 0.93 -13.96
CA PRO A 93 3.09 -0.46 -13.62
C PRO A 93 4.35 -0.91 -14.34
N VAL A 94 5.25 -1.56 -13.60
CA VAL A 94 6.48 -2.13 -14.14
C VAL A 94 6.42 -3.65 -14.10
N GLN A 95 6.98 -4.29 -15.12
CA GLN A 95 7.09 -5.74 -15.18
C GLN A 95 8.53 -6.17 -15.46
N GLY A 96 8.95 -7.27 -14.86
CA GLY A 96 10.29 -7.80 -15.06
C GLY A 96 10.40 -9.27 -14.72
N PHE A 97 11.33 -9.97 -15.36
CA PHE A 97 11.60 -11.36 -15.05
C PHE A 97 12.71 -11.47 -14.00
N ALA A 98 12.53 -12.35 -13.02
CA ALA A 98 13.59 -12.70 -12.09
C ALA A 98 13.65 -14.22 -11.87
N TYR A 99 14.86 -14.70 -11.56
CA TYR A 99 15.08 -16.11 -11.24
C TYR A 99 14.97 -16.33 -9.74
N VAL A 100 13.96 -17.10 -9.34
CA VAL A 100 13.82 -17.64 -7.99
C VAL A 100 14.84 -18.77 -7.81
N ARG A 101 15.65 -18.69 -6.76
CA ARG A 101 16.72 -19.64 -6.47
C ARG A 101 16.43 -20.43 -5.20
N GLY A 102 16.88 -21.68 -5.17
CA GLY A 102 16.86 -22.54 -3.98
C GLY A 102 18.08 -22.30 -3.10
N SER A 103 17.98 -22.73 -1.84
CA SER A 103 19.04 -22.67 -0.80
C SER A 103 19.56 -21.27 -0.48
N GLY A 104 18.99 -20.61 0.55
CA GLY A 104 19.58 -19.55 1.41
C GLY A 104 20.08 -18.24 0.77
N LEU A 105 20.51 -18.28 -0.48
CA LEU A 105 21.01 -17.20 -1.33
C LEU A 105 19.88 -16.79 -2.25
N GLY A 106 18.83 -16.25 -1.61
CA GLY A 106 17.67 -15.70 -2.26
C GLY A 106 17.97 -14.91 -3.52
N GLY A 107 17.10 -15.01 -4.53
CA GLY A 107 17.12 -14.03 -5.61
C GLY A 107 16.94 -12.63 -5.02
N GLN A 108 17.75 -11.67 -5.45
CA GLN A 108 17.52 -10.26 -5.15
C GLN A 108 17.13 -9.54 -6.44
N VAL A 109 16.05 -8.77 -6.38
CA VAL A 109 15.59 -7.96 -7.51
C VAL A 109 15.26 -6.55 -7.05
N THR A 110 15.45 -5.59 -7.94
CA THR A 110 15.05 -4.21 -7.72
C THR A 110 14.13 -3.79 -8.84
N PHE A 111 12.99 -3.20 -8.47
CA PHE A 111 12.08 -2.57 -9.42
C PHE A 111 12.15 -1.06 -9.24
N VAL A 112 12.27 -0.35 -10.35
CA VAL A 112 12.20 1.10 -10.39
C VAL A 112 10.89 1.45 -11.09
N MET A 113 10.03 2.21 -10.42
CA MET A 113 8.76 2.66 -10.97
C MET A 113 8.85 4.14 -11.36
N GLU A 114 8.25 4.48 -12.49
CA GLU A 114 8.05 5.87 -12.88
C GLU A 114 6.76 6.40 -12.27
N THR A 115 6.75 7.66 -11.88
CA THR A 115 5.52 8.32 -11.39
C THR A 115 4.54 8.48 -12.54
N ASP A 116 3.28 8.11 -12.32
CA ASP A 116 2.21 8.36 -13.28
C ASP A 116 1.85 9.87 -13.23
N PRO A 117 2.12 10.65 -14.30
CA PRO A 117 1.88 12.09 -14.30
C PRO A 117 0.39 12.44 -14.28
N LEU A 118 -0.49 11.49 -14.63
CA LEU A 118 -1.94 11.67 -14.60
C LEU A 118 -2.54 11.33 -13.22
N ASN A 119 -1.76 10.72 -12.33
CA ASN A 119 -2.22 10.29 -11.01
C ASN A 119 -1.12 10.33 -9.91
N PRO A 120 -0.30 11.37 -9.76
CA PRO A 120 0.95 11.29 -8.99
C PRO A 120 0.79 11.03 -7.47
N VAL A 121 1.58 10.12 -6.91
CA VAL A 121 1.70 9.92 -5.44
C VAL A 121 2.37 11.12 -4.78
N ALA A 122 1.94 11.46 -3.57
CA ALA A 122 2.53 12.50 -2.73
C ALA A 122 4.01 12.30 -2.50
N PRO A 123 4.88 13.25 -2.94
CA PRO A 123 6.26 13.24 -2.48
C PRO A 123 6.26 13.34 -0.96
N GLN A 124 6.76 12.32 -0.28
CA GLN A 124 6.77 12.26 1.19
C GLN A 124 7.97 13.00 1.82
N THR A 125 8.63 13.90 1.08
CA THR A 125 9.87 14.56 1.54
C THR A 125 9.75 16.08 1.57
N GLY A 126 9.76 16.63 2.79
CA GLY A 126 9.99 18.05 3.07
C GLY A 126 9.15 18.55 4.23
N VAL A 127 9.76 19.32 5.15
CA VAL A 127 9.15 19.89 6.38
C VAL A 127 8.06 20.96 6.09
N LEU A 128 7.62 21.06 4.84
CA LEU A 128 6.49 21.86 4.34
C LEU A 128 5.63 21.08 3.31
N ALA A 129 5.82 19.76 3.17
CA ALA A 129 5.28 18.90 2.11
C ALA A 129 4.21 17.90 2.58
N ASN A 130 3.87 17.88 3.87
CA ASN A 130 2.98 16.87 4.47
C ASN A 130 1.48 17.22 4.48
N LEU A 131 1.08 18.26 3.75
CA LEU A 131 -0.29 18.47 3.28
C LEU A 131 -0.16 19.09 1.90
N ARG A 132 -0.40 18.30 0.85
CA ARG A 132 -0.50 18.87 -0.50
C ARG A 132 -1.66 19.85 -0.55
N ALA A 133 -1.65 20.83 -1.45
CA ALA A 133 -2.69 21.86 -1.48
C ALA A 133 -4.12 21.28 -1.61
N ASP A 134 -4.28 20.14 -2.28
CA ASP A 134 -5.50 19.35 -2.37
C ASP A 134 -5.86 18.63 -1.06
N GLU A 135 -4.91 18.01 -0.38
CA GLU A 135 -5.14 17.38 0.94
C GLU A 135 -5.40 18.42 2.04
N LEU A 136 -4.74 19.56 1.96
CA LEU A 136 -4.99 20.75 2.78
C LEU A 136 -6.40 21.29 2.51
N GLN A 137 -6.78 21.38 1.24
CA GLN A 137 -8.10 21.81 0.83
C GLN A 137 -9.18 20.82 1.29
N GLU A 138 -8.91 19.52 1.21
CA GLU A 138 -9.79 18.46 1.70
C GLU A 138 -9.90 18.50 3.23
N ALA A 139 -8.80 18.61 3.95
CA ALA A 139 -8.79 18.72 5.41
C ALA A 139 -9.57 19.95 5.89
N ILE A 140 -9.42 21.09 5.22
CA ILE A 140 -10.21 22.30 5.49
C ILE A 140 -11.69 22.05 5.16
N SER A 141 -11.99 21.43 4.02
CA SER A 141 -13.38 21.11 3.63
C SER A 141 -14.08 20.17 4.61
N VAL A 142 -13.37 19.18 5.16
CA VAL A 142 -13.91 18.28 6.19
C VAL A 142 -14.17 19.04 7.50
N ALA A 143 -13.26 19.93 7.90
CA ALA A 143 -13.43 20.78 9.07
C ALA A 143 -14.63 21.73 8.92
N ASP A 144 -14.79 22.35 7.74
CA ASP A 144 -15.95 23.18 7.39
C ASP A 144 -17.26 22.37 7.46
N GLN A 145 -17.28 21.15 6.93
CA GLN A 145 -18.45 20.29 7.02
C GLN A 145 -18.83 19.97 8.47
N LEU A 146 -17.85 19.66 9.34
CA LEU A 146 -18.10 19.42 10.76
C LEU A 146 -18.63 20.67 11.47
N PHE A 147 -18.19 21.86 11.06
CA PHE A 147 -18.71 23.12 11.58
C PHE A 147 -20.17 23.33 11.18
N GLU A 148 -20.51 23.13 9.90
CA GLU A 148 -21.87 23.29 9.37
C GLU A 148 -22.87 22.28 9.98
N THR A 149 -22.41 21.07 10.35
CA THR A 149 -23.24 20.08 11.05
C THR A 149 -23.38 20.35 12.56
N GLY A 150 -22.75 21.40 13.08
CA GLY A 150 -22.77 21.76 14.50
C GLY A 150 -21.84 20.92 15.38
N GLU A 151 -20.98 20.09 14.80
CA GLU A 151 -19.97 19.29 15.50
C GLU A 151 -18.74 20.14 15.85
N TYR A 152 -18.98 21.23 16.58
CA TYR A 152 -18.00 22.30 16.80
C TYR A 152 -16.69 21.84 17.45
N ASP A 153 -16.74 20.86 18.36
CA ASP A 153 -15.52 20.31 18.98
C ASP A 153 -14.60 19.61 17.99
N LYS A 154 -15.17 18.81 17.09
CA LYS A 154 -14.41 18.11 16.05
C LYS A 154 -13.90 19.08 14.98
N ALA A 155 -14.70 20.09 14.65
CA ALA A 155 -14.29 21.14 13.73
C ALA A 155 -13.04 21.90 14.25
N ILE A 156 -13.05 22.27 15.54
CA ILE A 156 -11.91 22.93 16.20
C ILE A 156 -10.66 22.06 16.14
N GLU A 157 -10.76 20.78 16.49
CA GLU A 157 -9.65 19.82 16.43
C GLU A 157 -9.08 19.72 15.00
N ALA A 158 -9.96 19.61 14.00
CA ALA A 158 -9.56 19.51 12.60
C ALA A 158 -8.83 20.77 12.10
N TYR A 159 -9.35 21.98 12.40
CA TYR A 159 -8.66 23.22 12.03
C TYR A 159 -7.31 23.39 12.75
N GLN A 160 -7.22 22.99 14.02
CA GLN A 160 -5.96 23.03 14.78
C GLN A 160 -4.92 22.05 14.22
N ALA A 161 -5.34 20.87 13.77
CA ALA A 161 -4.46 19.94 13.08
C ALA A 161 -3.89 20.55 11.80
N VAL A 162 -4.71 21.28 11.02
CA VAL A 162 -4.22 22.02 9.85
C VAL A 162 -3.23 23.11 10.25
N LEU A 163 -3.52 23.92 11.27
CA LEU A 163 -2.62 24.98 11.75
C LEU A 163 -1.31 24.45 12.34
N THR A 164 -1.30 23.24 12.91
CA THR A 164 -0.07 22.58 13.39
C THR A 164 0.89 22.29 12.24
N ASN A 165 0.33 21.91 11.09
CA ASN A 165 1.10 21.60 9.88
C ASN A 165 1.40 22.85 9.04
N VAL A 166 0.48 23.81 8.99
CA VAL A 166 0.63 25.06 8.23
C VAL A 166 0.31 26.27 9.12
N PRO A 167 1.26 26.69 9.99
CA PRO A 167 1.03 27.79 10.94
C PRO A 167 0.75 29.14 10.27
N GLN A 168 1.00 29.26 8.98
CA GLN A 168 0.82 30.49 8.19
C GLN A 168 -0.64 30.72 7.77
N LEU A 169 -1.52 29.70 7.85
CA LEU A 169 -2.95 29.82 7.53
C LEU A 169 -3.73 30.42 8.69
N THR A 170 -3.30 31.59 9.16
CA THR A 170 -3.88 32.26 10.33
C THR A 170 -5.36 32.59 10.16
N SER A 171 -5.89 32.60 8.93
CA SER A 171 -7.32 32.73 8.64
C SER A 171 -8.17 31.62 9.28
N LEU A 172 -7.62 30.43 9.52
CA LEU A 172 -8.34 29.34 10.20
C LEU A 172 -8.66 29.66 11.66
N ASN A 173 -7.95 30.59 12.29
CA ASN A 173 -8.31 31.06 13.64
C ASN A 173 -9.66 31.78 13.67
N LEU A 174 -10.12 32.34 12.54
CA LEU A 174 -11.49 32.89 12.43
C LEU A 174 -12.53 31.76 12.55
N GLN A 175 -12.33 30.66 11.84
CA GLN A 175 -13.24 29.51 11.86
C GLN A 175 -13.28 28.86 13.25
N ILE A 176 -12.12 28.74 13.91
CA ILE A 176 -12.04 28.27 15.31
C ILE A 176 -12.83 29.20 16.24
N GLY A 177 -12.70 30.53 16.07
CA GLY A 177 -13.47 31.50 16.84
C GLY A 177 -14.98 31.38 16.62
N HIS A 178 -15.41 31.15 15.36
CA HIS A 178 -16.81 30.90 15.03
C HIS A 178 -17.34 29.62 15.67
N ALA A 179 -16.55 28.53 15.67
CA ALA A 179 -16.91 27.28 16.31
C ALA A 179 -17.07 27.46 17.84
N TYR A 180 -16.15 28.15 18.52
CA TYR A 180 -16.30 28.46 19.95
C TYR A 180 -17.52 29.35 20.23
N LYS A 181 -17.82 30.33 19.37
CA LYS A 181 -19.04 31.14 19.47
C LYS A 181 -20.30 30.29 19.31
N GLY A 182 -20.32 29.33 18.37
CA GLY A 182 -21.42 28.37 18.19
C GLY A 182 -21.66 27.50 19.43
N LYS A 183 -20.61 27.26 20.22
CA LYS A 183 -20.68 26.61 21.53
C LYS A 183 -21.05 27.54 22.70
N ASN A 184 -21.19 28.84 22.46
CA ASN A 184 -21.32 29.89 23.47
C ASN A 184 -20.08 30.08 24.38
N ASP A 185 -18.90 29.61 23.96
CA ASP A 185 -17.62 29.85 24.64
C ASP A 185 -16.99 31.15 24.10
N TYR A 186 -17.59 32.28 24.48
CA TYR A 186 -17.22 33.59 23.96
C TYR A 186 -15.79 34.02 24.34
N GLN A 187 -15.27 33.51 25.47
CA GLN A 187 -13.92 33.83 25.91
C GLN A 187 -12.89 33.25 24.94
N ARG A 188 -12.98 31.95 24.63
CA ARG A 188 -12.07 31.32 23.66
C ARG A 188 -12.28 31.81 22.24
N ALA A 189 -13.52 32.17 21.88
CA ALA A 189 -13.79 32.78 20.58
C ALA A 189 -13.00 34.08 20.40
N LEU A 190 -12.96 34.94 21.42
CA LEU A 190 -12.23 36.20 21.38
C LEU A 190 -10.71 35.99 21.30
N GLU A 191 -10.17 34.99 22.01
CA GLU A 191 -8.75 34.62 21.93
C GLU A 191 -8.37 34.19 20.50
N ALA A 192 -9.20 33.35 19.87
CA ALA A 192 -8.97 32.90 18.50
C ALA A 192 -9.02 34.05 17.48
N TYR A 193 -10.00 34.96 17.58
CA TYR A 193 -10.08 36.12 16.68
C TYR A 193 -8.86 37.05 16.81
N ARG A 194 -8.33 37.23 18.03
CA ARG A 194 -7.13 38.05 18.27
C ARG A 194 -5.85 37.44 17.72
N ALA A 195 -5.84 36.13 17.42
CA ALA A 195 -4.70 35.44 16.85
C ALA A 195 -4.54 35.68 15.33
N VAL A 196 -5.43 36.46 14.69
CA VAL A 196 -5.37 36.79 13.27
C VAL A 196 -4.59 38.11 13.07
N PRO A 197 -3.45 38.12 12.34
CA PRO A 197 -2.72 39.36 12.05
C PRO A 197 -3.57 40.33 11.22
N THR A 198 -3.60 41.60 11.62
CA THR A 198 -4.42 42.66 11.01
C THR A 198 -3.98 43.09 9.60
N THR A 199 -2.95 42.45 9.03
CA THR A 199 -2.32 42.86 7.77
C THR A 199 -2.99 42.31 6.50
N ASN A 200 -3.93 41.36 6.60
CA ASN A 200 -4.49 40.67 5.41
C ASN A 200 -6.00 40.38 5.43
N SER A 201 -6.82 41.05 6.26
CA SER A 201 -8.29 40.98 6.13
C SER A 201 -8.99 42.16 6.84
N PRO A 202 -10.20 42.59 6.41
CA PRO A 202 -10.92 43.76 6.95
C PRO A 202 -11.41 43.61 8.41
N VAL A 203 -11.01 42.54 9.09
CA VAL A 203 -11.40 42.20 10.47
C VAL A 203 -10.70 43.08 11.50
N GLY A 204 -9.69 43.86 11.09
CA GLY A 204 -9.02 44.84 11.96
C GLY A 204 -9.95 45.85 12.62
N ASN A 205 -11.18 46.00 12.12
CA ASN A 205 -12.16 46.96 12.64
C ASN A 205 -13.27 46.32 13.51
N GLU A 206 -13.65 45.04 13.31
CA GLU A 206 -14.71 44.40 14.13
C GLU A 206 -14.26 44.10 15.57
N ALA A 207 -12.95 43.94 15.80
CA ALA A 207 -12.40 43.77 17.14
C ALA A 207 -12.37 45.09 17.96
N GLN A 208 -12.59 46.25 17.33
CA GLN A 208 -12.65 47.55 18.01
C GLN A 208 -14.06 47.93 18.45
N ASP A 209 -15.10 47.44 17.78
CA ASP A 209 -16.51 47.75 18.08
C ASP A 209 -17.11 46.89 19.22
N ALA A 210 -16.32 45.98 19.80
CA ALA A 210 -16.73 45.14 20.93
C ALA A 210 -16.15 45.60 22.28
N ILE A 211 -15.60 46.82 22.37
CA ILE A 211 -15.15 47.48 23.60
C ILE A 211 -16.08 48.65 23.93
#